data_AF-A0A7R9U391-F1
#
_entry.id   AF-A0A7R9U391-F1
#
_cell.length_a   1.000
_cell.length_b   1.000
_cell.length_c   1.000
_cell.angle_alpha   90.00
_cell.angle_beta   90.00
_cell.angle_gamma   90.00
#
_symmetry.space_group_name_H-M   'P 1'
#
loop_
_entity.id
_entity.type
_entity.pdbx_description
1 polymer ?
#
loop_
_entity_poly.entity_id
_entity_poly.type
_entity_poly.pdbx_seq_one_letter_code
_entity_poly.pdbx_strand_id
1 'polypeptide(L)'
;MRLGAEDAFAWPLRGLDTEELDLDEELLADLSSVKALLGDWRSLASFRRLNRELDEKYGVFRFIILHPACQWLLKTFGEQYEAWRHLELVGGPITGLTTIAVVMFTLWRAKIPTSYVLLALLFLFQVHPLLVVSIMGAWAVWRDARRKPLGLLAKRPLPVKAQTPRVLEPSGDFDRFLTAAVAADLQAQTWDHIVMGSNLAALHTAVVLAKLGRKVLVVEPGATLAPDLRRRNESTGEELDMRVLTLGNVDWYNNLLKPCVPDIKWRRVGNKSDGYTHTILYAEAGGDCLLLRPGRQRLIDAVTVLHPTQRKAIESLILNVEQTRASAYTYFLVRSQPTWARDWNFLDRGMSDAFDTLAANNVADALARVLKPAGDEQGADGSEAAPDSHAKATLGSLFHLEGLPAKDISVAAYVMNVSRSLWGLHTIVDDEAGSGPACNLARKLVQALRDLGGEAITLSQPEKPATRAWDFLTLSSEQRHKIVGLSGTMEGGRKFSLKCSREVISALGLAESLRRVPKEVDVPSFCSRFGLLREQRPRARVVFKL
;
A
#
# COMPACT_ATOMS: atom_id res chain seq x y z
N MET A 1 33.76 33.20 -21.79
CA MET A 1 32.44 33.58 -22.33
C MET A 1 31.48 33.65 -21.16
N ARG A 2 31.08 34.89 -20.80
CA ARG A 2 29.98 35.34 -19.90
C ARG A 2 29.96 34.77 -18.46
N LEU A 3 30.33 35.56 -17.43
CA LEU A 3 29.54 36.63 -16.75
C LEU A 3 28.29 36.07 -16.05
N GLY A 4 27.96 36.38 -14.79
CA GLY A 4 28.46 37.38 -13.82
C GLY A 4 28.01 36.97 -12.40
N ALA A 5 28.72 37.43 -11.35
CA ALA A 5 28.42 38.64 -10.57
C ALA A 5 27.26 38.41 -9.58
N GLU A 6 27.36 38.69 -8.29
CA GLU A 6 27.88 39.92 -7.66
C GLU A 6 28.53 39.65 -6.27
N ASP A 7 29.80 40.06 -6.11
CA ASP A 7 30.36 41.09 -5.20
C ASP A 7 29.49 41.53 -3.98
N ALA A 8 29.99 41.95 -2.81
CA ALA A 8 31.31 42.30 -2.27
C ALA A 8 31.15 42.52 -0.75
N PHE A 9 32.25 42.47 0.03
CA PHE A 9 32.65 43.54 1.00
C PHE A 9 33.97 43.17 1.72
N ALA A 10 35.03 43.95 1.48
CA ALA A 10 36.24 44.08 2.31
C ALA A 10 35.95 45.14 3.43
N TRP A 11 36.69 45.38 4.54
CA TRP A 11 38.14 45.52 4.82
C TRP A 11 38.31 45.95 6.33
N PRO A 12 39.38 46.62 6.83
CA PRO A 12 40.74 46.19 7.26
C PRO A 12 41.07 46.47 8.77
N LEU A 13 42.27 46.10 9.29
CA LEU A 13 43.20 47.05 9.96
C LEU A 13 44.55 46.43 10.43
N ARG A 14 45.62 47.08 9.93
CA ARG A 14 46.95 47.45 10.47
C ARG A 14 47.48 46.85 11.79
N GLY A 15 48.79 46.57 11.73
CA GLY A 15 49.76 47.30 12.56
C GLY A 15 50.70 46.43 13.38
N LEU A 16 51.82 46.03 12.79
CA LEU A 16 53.15 46.09 13.41
C LEU A 16 54.20 45.69 12.37
N ASP A 17 54.99 46.68 11.99
CA ASP A 17 56.24 46.54 11.26
C ASP A 17 57.26 45.80 12.13
N THR A 18 58.04 44.93 11.50
CA THR A 18 59.47 44.78 11.77
C THR A 18 60.12 44.13 10.55
N GLU A 19 61.05 44.90 9.97
CA GLU A 19 62.21 44.54 9.13
C GLU A 19 62.78 43.15 9.45
N GLU A 20 63.47 42.41 8.60
CA GLU A 20 63.92 42.49 7.21
C GLU A 20 64.34 41.04 6.91
N LEU A 21 63.87 40.46 5.81
CA LEU A 21 64.45 39.24 5.26
C LEU A 21 64.18 39.24 3.77
N ASP A 22 65.22 39.60 3.02
CA ASP A 22 65.27 39.59 1.57
C ASP A 22 64.98 38.18 1.03
N LEU A 23 63.81 38.04 0.42
CA LEU A 23 63.40 36.91 -0.40
C LEU A 23 63.00 37.47 -1.77
N ASP A 24 63.50 36.85 -2.84
CA ASP A 24 63.44 37.30 -4.23
C ASP A 24 62.08 37.85 -4.69
N GLU A 25 62.13 38.97 -5.43
CA GLU A 25 60.99 39.75 -5.95
C GLU A 25 60.01 38.94 -6.81
N GLU A 26 60.45 37.86 -7.46
CA GLU A 26 59.59 37.01 -8.29
C GLU A 26 58.71 36.08 -7.44
N LEU A 27 59.19 35.67 -6.27
CA LEU A 27 58.43 34.87 -5.30
C LEU A 27 57.45 35.74 -4.49
N LEU A 28 57.80 37.01 -4.27
CA LEU A 28 56.93 37.99 -3.61
C LEU A 28 55.81 38.51 -4.52
N ALA A 29 56.04 38.58 -5.83
CA ALA A 29 54.99 38.91 -6.79
C ALA A 29 53.86 37.87 -6.78
N ASP A 30 54.19 36.58 -6.73
CA ASP A 30 53.21 35.50 -6.57
C ASP A 30 52.53 35.53 -5.18
N LEU A 31 53.24 35.93 -4.12
CA LEU A 31 52.68 36.03 -2.77
C LEU A 31 51.74 37.23 -2.55
N SER A 32 51.78 38.25 -3.40
CA SER A 32 50.81 39.36 -3.34
C SER A 32 49.39 38.91 -3.73
N SER A 33 49.29 37.93 -4.63
CA SER A 33 48.03 37.24 -4.94
C SER A 33 47.60 36.29 -3.81
N VAL A 34 48.57 35.77 -3.04
CA VAL A 34 48.33 34.93 -1.85
C VAL A 34 47.94 35.77 -0.63
N LYS A 35 48.35 37.04 -0.52
CA LYS A 35 47.93 37.93 0.58
C LYS A 35 46.44 38.29 0.54
N ALA A 36 45.76 38.16 -0.62
CA ALA A 36 44.31 38.20 -0.73
C ALA A 36 43.65 36.84 -0.37
N LEU A 37 44.39 35.74 -0.47
CA LEU A 37 43.97 34.37 -0.10
C LEU A 37 44.25 34.02 1.38
N LEU A 38 45.21 34.69 2.02
CA LEU A 38 45.50 34.61 3.45
C LEU A 38 44.57 35.55 4.22
N GLY A 39 43.30 35.17 4.26
CA GLY A 39 42.31 35.70 5.18
C GLY A 39 42.82 35.63 6.63
N ASP A 40 42.71 36.79 7.29
CA ASP A 40 43.07 37.12 8.68
C ASP A 40 43.33 35.91 9.60
N TRP A 41 44.60 35.61 9.86
CA TRP A 41 45.03 34.55 10.77
C TRP A 41 44.42 34.71 12.18
N ARG A 42 44.06 35.94 12.57
CA ARG A 42 43.35 36.26 13.82
C ARG A 42 41.92 35.71 13.84
N SER A 43 41.19 35.74 12.72
CA SER A 43 39.85 35.15 12.60
C SER A 43 39.90 33.63 12.66
N LEU A 44 40.95 33.04 12.05
CA LEU A 44 41.19 31.60 12.11
C LEU A 44 41.58 31.18 13.54
N ALA A 45 42.40 31.98 14.23
CA ALA A 45 42.78 31.73 15.61
C ALA A 45 41.59 31.88 16.58
N SER A 46 40.73 32.89 16.40
CA SER A 46 39.53 33.06 17.22
C SER A 46 38.49 31.97 16.94
N PHE A 47 38.31 31.56 15.68
CA PHE A 47 37.46 30.42 15.32
C PHE A 47 38.00 29.10 15.88
N ARG A 48 39.33 28.88 15.85
CA ARG A 48 39.96 27.69 16.46
C ARG A 48 39.84 27.70 17.99
N ARG A 49 39.98 28.87 18.62
CA ARG A 49 39.76 29.04 20.06
C ARG A 49 38.31 28.78 20.43
N LEU A 50 37.35 29.36 19.72
CA LEU A 50 35.91 29.11 19.90
C LEU A 50 35.60 27.62 19.72
N ASN A 51 36.13 26.98 18.67
CA ASN A 51 35.95 25.56 18.42
C ASN A 51 36.51 24.68 19.55
N ARG A 52 37.63 25.09 20.15
CA ARG A 52 38.22 24.42 21.31
C ARG A 52 37.37 24.63 22.56
N GLU A 53 36.91 25.85 22.82
CA GLU A 53 36.02 26.13 23.96
C GLU A 53 34.67 25.40 23.81
N LEU A 54 34.15 25.27 22.58
CA LEU A 54 32.95 24.49 22.29
C LEU A 54 33.18 22.98 22.40
N ASP A 55 34.34 22.47 21.98
CA ASP A 55 34.73 21.08 22.21
C ASP A 55 34.90 20.78 23.70
N GLU A 56 35.52 21.67 24.46
CA GLU A 56 35.75 21.48 25.89
C GLU A 56 34.43 21.53 26.68
N LYS A 57 33.48 22.40 26.30
CA LYS A 57 32.19 22.53 26.98
C LYS A 57 31.14 21.52 26.53
N TYR A 58 31.10 21.19 25.24
CA TYR A 58 30.00 20.41 24.65
C TYR A 58 30.46 19.11 23.97
N GLY A 59 31.77 18.87 23.86
CA GLY A 59 32.34 17.66 23.27
C GLY A 59 31.80 17.39 21.87
N VAL A 60 31.46 16.13 21.59
CA VAL A 60 30.94 15.67 20.29
C VAL A 60 29.65 16.41 19.87
N PHE A 61 28.92 17.02 20.82
CA PHE A 61 27.67 17.74 20.53
C PHE A 61 27.88 19.11 19.89
N ARG A 62 29.12 19.65 19.81
CA ARG A 62 29.37 20.95 19.18
C ARG A 62 28.87 21.03 17.74
N PHE A 63 28.97 19.93 16.99
CA PHE A 63 28.58 19.90 15.57
C PHE A 63 27.07 19.98 15.40
N ILE A 64 26.31 19.53 16.39
CA ILE A 64 24.85 19.61 16.40
C ILE A 64 24.43 21.02 16.82
N ILE A 65 25.02 21.57 17.87
CA ILE A 65 24.70 22.93 18.35
C ILE A 65 25.03 23.97 17.26
N LEU A 66 26.16 23.82 16.57
CA LEU A 66 26.56 24.71 15.48
C LEU A 66 25.87 24.40 14.14
N HIS A 67 25.08 23.33 14.04
CA HIS A 67 24.40 22.99 12.80
C HIS A 67 23.42 24.13 12.43
N PRO A 68 23.39 24.59 11.17
CA PRO A 68 22.56 25.74 10.77
C PRO A 68 21.09 25.58 11.15
N ALA A 69 20.55 24.36 11.03
CA ALA A 69 19.17 24.06 11.43
C ALA A 69 18.94 24.19 12.95
N CYS A 70 19.91 23.82 13.79
CA CYS A 70 19.81 23.97 15.24
C CYS A 70 19.99 25.42 15.66
N GLN A 71 20.88 26.18 15.02
CA GLN A 71 21.05 27.62 15.26
C GLN A 71 19.80 28.39 14.82
N TRP A 72 19.24 28.07 13.65
CA TRP A 72 17.97 28.62 13.20
C TRP A 72 16.88 28.31 14.21
N LEU A 73 16.76 27.05 14.64
CA LEU A 73 15.75 26.63 15.60
C LEU A 73 15.93 27.33 16.95
N LEU A 74 17.15 27.43 17.50
CA LEU A 74 17.43 28.18 18.73
C LEU A 74 17.07 29.66 18.59
N LYS A 75 17.32 30.26 17.42
CA LYS A 75 16.96 31.65 17.12
C LYS A 75 15.44 31.83 17.04
N THR A 76 14.76 30.97 16.30
CA THR A 76 13.29 30.98 16.18
C THR A 76 12.64 30.72 17.53
N PHE A 77 13.18 29.79 18.34
CA PHE A 77 12.72 29.57 19.69
C PHE A 77 13.00 30.77 20.59
N GLY A 78 14.14 31.44 20.47
CA GLY A 78 14.43 32.68 21.20
C GLY A 78 13.45 33.81 20.85
N GLU A 79 13.23 34.05 19.56
CA GLU A 79 12.31 35.09 19.06
C GLU A 79 10.84 34.79 19.42
N GLN A 80 10.41 33.53 19.26
CA GLN A 80 9.06 33.12 19.67
C GLN A 80 8.90 33.09 21.19
N TYR A 81 9.95 32.73 21.91
CA TYR A 81 9.96 32.78 23.36
C TYR A 81 9.77 34.22 23.86
N GLU A 82 10.44 35.20 23.26
CA GLU A 82 10.20 36.62 23.58
C GLU A 82 8.75 37.04 23.28
N ALA A 83 8.20 36.63 22.14
CA ALA A 83 6.80 36.88 21.81
C ALA A 83 5.83 36.23 22.82
N TRP A 84 6.15 35.03 23.30
CA TRP A 84 5.30 34.27 24.22
C TRP A 84 5.48 34.68 25.68
N ARG A 85 6.64 35.25 26.03
CA ARG A 85 6.91 35.84 27.35
C ARG A 85 5.93 36.97 27.65
N HIS A 86 5.48 37.71 26.63
CA HIS A 86 4.45 38.75 26.79
C HIS A 86 3.08 38.21 27.18
N LEU A 87 2.82 36.91 26.99
CA LEU A 87 1.55 36.27 27.34
C LEU A 87 1.57 35.67 28.76
N GLU A 88 2.66 35.81 29.53
CA GLU A 88 2.88 35.29 30.90
C GLU A 88 2.64 33.76 31.09
N LEU A 89 2.29 33.04 30.02
CA LEU A 89 1.94 31.62 30.03
C LEU A 89 3.17 30.69 29.98
N VAL A 90 4.33 31.24 29.60
CA VAL A 90 5.60 30.53 29.49
C VAL A 90 6.66 31.30 30.29
N GLY A 91 7.16 30.68 31.35
CA GLY A 91 8.21 31.28 32.18
C GLY A 91 9.61 31.17 31.56
N GLY A 92 10.59 31.76 32.24
CA GLY A 92 12.02 31.61 31.95
C GLY A 92 12.42 30.16 31.68
N PRO A 93 13.28 29.86 30.68
CA PRO A 93 13.91 28.55 30.68
C PRO A 93 14.66 28.37 32.01
N ILE A 94 14.41 27.25 32.70
CA ILE A 94 14.98 26.98 34.05
C ILE A 94 16.51 26.96 33.98
N THR A 95 17.05 26.57 32.83
CA THR A 95 18.50 26.45 32.56
C THR A 95 18.81 27.06 31.19
N GLY A 96 20.09 27.23 30.86
CA GLY A 96 20.50 27.74 29.55
C GLY A 96 19.93 26.91 28.39
N LEU A 97 19.54 27.56 27.30
CA LEU A 97 18.93 26.93 26.12
C LEU A 97 19.79 25.81 25.53
N THR A 98 21.12 25.92 25.61
CA THR A 98 22.06 24.88 25.18
C THR A 98 21.92 23.61 26.00
N THR A 99 21.78 23.71 27.32
CA THR A 99 21.53 22.57 28.21
C THR A 99 20.19 21.92 27.90
N ILE A 100 19.13 22.72 27.67
CA ILE A 100 17.81 22.19 27.29
C ILE A 100 17.90 21.41 25.98
N ALA A 101 18.57 21.95 24.96
CA ALA A 101 18.76 21.28 23.68
C ALA A 101 19.52 19.95 23.82
N VAL A 102 20.58 19.93 24.63
CA VAL A 102 21.35 18.70 24.92
C VAL A 102 20.47 17.69 25.66
N VAL A 103 19.72 18.10 26.68
CA VAL A 103 18.81 17.21 27.41
C VAL A 103 17.75 16.63 26.47
N MET A 104 17.10 17.45 25.63
CA MET A 104 16.15 16.95 24.64
C MET A 104 16.76 15.95 23.67
N PHE A 105 17.98 16.22 23.20
CA PHE A 105 18.69 15.31 22.31
C PHE A 105 19.03 13.99 23.01
N THR A 106 19.46 14.03 24.28
CA THR A 106 19.71 12.81 25.06
C THR A 106 18.44 12.00 25.31
N LEU A 107 17.31 12.64 25.63
CA LEU A 107 16.02 11.97 25.82
C LEU A 107 15.53 11.34 24.50
N TRP A 108 15.70 12.04 23.37
CA TRP A 108 15.37 11.52 22.05
C TRP A 108 16.25 10.33 21.67
N ARG A 109 17.57 10.41 21.89
CA ARG A 109 18.52 9.31 21.63
C ARG A 109 18.26 8.11 22.53
N ALA A 110 17.82 8.33 23.77
CA ALA A 110 17.39 7.28 24.69
C ALA A 110 16.08 6.58 24.28
N LYS A 111 15.50 6.94 23.12
CA LYS A 111 14.23 6.41 22.57
C LYS A 111 13.05 6.59 23.54
N ILE A 112 13.09 7.62 24.36
CA ILE A 112 11.97 7.96 25.24
C ILE A 112 10.78 8.38 24.35
N PRO A 113 9.55 7.90 24.63
CA PRO A 113 8.38 8.27 23.84
C PRO A 113 8.24 9.79 23.71
N THR A 114 7.93 10.26 22.50
CA THR A 114 7.89 11.69 22.16
C THR A 114 6.99 12.51 23.08
N SER A 115 5.98 11.87 23.70
CA SER A 115 5.13 12.46 24.74
C SER A 115 5.90 12.99 25.94
N TYR A 116 6.87 12.23 26.44
CA TYR A 116 7.64 12.59 27.63
C TYR A 116 8.77 13.55 27.30
N VAL A 117 9.32 13.47 26.09
CA VAL A 117 10.27 14.47 25.57
C VAL A 117 9.58 15.84 25.48
N LEU A 118 8.36 15.88 24.92
CA LEU A 118 7.56 17.10 24.87
C LEU A 118 7.19 17.60 26.27
N LEU A 119 6.84 16.70 27.19
CA LEU A 119 6.53 17.08 28.58
C LEU A 119 7.75 17.67 29.31
N ALA A 120 8.93 17.07 29.13
CA ALA A 120 10.17 17.57 29.70
C ALA A 120 10.56 18.92 29.10
N LEU A 121 10.35 19.12 27.79
CA LEU A 121 10.54 20.41 27.13
C LEU A 121 9.65 21.49 27.76
N LEU A 122 8.36 21.20 27.90
CA LEU A 122 7.39 22.13 28.49
C LEU A 122 7.73 22.47 29.95
N PHE A 123 8.24 21.50 30.72
CA PHE A 123 8.66 21.73 32.10
C PHE A 123 9.93 22.60 32.18
N LEU A 124 10.91 22.36 31.29
CA LEU A 124 12.16 23.12 31.26
C LEU A 124 11.97 24.58 30.84
N PHE A 125 10.88 24.89 30.14
CA PHE A 125 10.46 26.25 29.78
C PHE A 125 9.45 26.85 30.78
N GLN A 126 9.32 26.28 31.98
CA GLN A 126 8.37 26.72 33.01
C GLN A 126 6.97 27.02 32.44
N VAL A 127 6.52 26.21 31.49
CA VAL A 127 5.18 26.37 30.91
C VAL A 127 4.18 26.07 32.01
N HIS A 128 3.18 26.94 32.18
CA HIS A 128 2.21 26.81 33.25
C HIS A 128 1.59 25.39 33.26
N PRO A 129 1.59 24.67 34.40
CA PRO A 129 1.23 23.25 34.44
C PRO A 129 -0.19 22.97 33.90
N LEU A 130 -1.13 23.90 34.05
CA LEU A 130 -2.48 23.79 33.47
C LEU A 130 -2.47 23.77 31.93
N LEU A 131 -1.56 24.50 31.28
CA LEU A 131 -1.43 24.54 29.83
C LEU A 131 -0.83 23.23 29.30
N VAL A 132 0.12 22.66 30.05
CA VAL A 132 0.70 21.35 29.78
C VAL A 132 -0.36 20.24 29.89
N VAL A 133 -1.17 20.26 30.95
CA VAL A 133 -2.27 19.31 31.15
C VAL A 133 -3.34 19.44 30.05
N SER A 134 -3.66 20.66 29.62
CA SER A 134 -4.66 20.87 28.56
C SER A 134 -4.14 20.46 27.18
N ILE A 135 -2.87 20.68 26.85
CA ILE A 135 -2.25 20.16 25.60
C ILE A 135 -2.15 18.63 25.64
N MET A 136 -1.72 18.04 26.76
CA MET A 136 -1.68 16.58 26.94
C MET A 136 -3.08 15.97 26.89
N GLY A 137 -4.09 16.63 27.47
CA GLY A 137 -5.50 16.23 27.40
C GLY A 137 -6.04 16.32 25.97
N ALA A 138 -5.80 17.42 25.27
CA ALA A 138 -6.17 17.59 23.87
C ALA A 138 -5.49 16.54 22.98
N TRP A 139 -4.23 16.23 23.23
CA TRP A 139 -3.48 15.21 22.48
C TRP A 139 -3.88 13.78 22.84
N ALA A 140 -4.22 13.50 24.10
CA ALA A 140 -4.76 12.20 24.53
C ALA A 140 -6.15 11.96 23.91
N VAL A 141 -7.03 12.96 23.92
CA VAL A 141 -8.33 12.94 23.23
C VAL A 141 -8.14 12.76 21.72
N TRP A 142 -7.18 13.47 21.12
CA TRP A 142 -6.84 13.32 19.70
C TRP A 142 -6.24 11.94 19.36
N ARG A 143 -5.45 11.36 20.25
CA ARG A 143 -4.85 10.03 20.09
C ARG A 143 -5.87 8.91 20.29
N ASP A 144 -6.74 9.02 21.27
CA ASP A 144 -7.80 8.05 21.52
C ASP A 144 -8.89 8.15 20.45
N ALA A 145 -9.13 9.33 19.88
CA ALA A 145 -9.92 9.50 18.65
C ALA A 145 -9.27 8.84 17.42
N ARG A 146 -7.94 8.60 17.42
CA ARG A 146 -7.19 7.90 16.34
C ARG A 146 -6.96 6.42 16.59
N ARG A 147 -7.26 5.88 17.78
CA ARG A 147 -7.21 4.43 18.03
C ARG A 147 -8.48 3.79 17.47
N LYS A 148 -8.29 2.80 16.58
CA LYS A 148 -9.31 2.01 15.86
C LYS A 148 -10.53 1.65 16.73
N PRO A 149 -11.73 1.52 16.13
CA PRO A 149 -12.98 1.27 16.86
C PRO A 149 -12.84 0.08 17.82
N LEU A 150 -13.40 0.22 19.02
CA LEU A 150 -13.39 -0.67 20.18
C LEU A 150 -13.71 -2.18 19.93
N GLY A 151 -13.96 -2.60 18.69
CA GLY A 151 -14.22 -3.99 18.30
C GLY A 151 -12.99 -4.81 17.86
N LEU A 152 -11.80 -4.22 17.76
CA LEU A 152 -10.56 -4.89 17.31
C LEU A 152 -9.54 -5.18 18.43
N LEU A 153 -9.80 -4.72 19.66
CA LEU A 153 -9.01 -5.15 20.81
C LEU A 153 -9.54 -6.51 21.28
N ALA A 154 -8.63 -7.47 21.30
CA ALA A 154 -8.76 -8.78 21.90
C ALA A 154 -9.70 -8.76 23.12
N LYS A 155 -10.96 -9.15 22.92
CA LYS A 155 -11.45 -10.19 23.83
C LYS A 155 -10.39 -11.27 23.70
N ARG A 156 -9.71 -11.62 24.81
CA ARG A 156 -8.99 -12.90 24.94
C ARG A 156 -9.71 -13.86 24.00
N PRO A 157 -9.04 -14.56 23.05
CA PRO A 157 -9.74 -15.56 22.24
C PRO A 157 -10.60 -16.27 23.25
N LEU A 158 -11.93 -16.06 23.17
CA LEU A 158 -12.84 -16.67 24.14
C LEU A 158 -12.34 -18.09 24.11
N PRO A 159 -11.88 -18.68 25.24
CA PRO A 159 -11.45 -20.06 25.22
C PRO A 159 -12.60 -20.71 24.50
N VAL A 160 -12.33 -21.11 23.25
CA VAL A 160 -13.34 -21.74 22.41
C VAL A 160 -13.54 -22.93 23.28
N LYS A 161 -14.59 -22.90 24.11
CA LYS A 161 -14.91 -23.96 25.07
C LYS A 161 -14.92 -25.11 24.15
N ALA A 162 -13.81 -25.88 24.12
CA ALA A 162 -13.39 -26.60 22.93
C ALA A 162 -14.65 -27.33 22.55
N GLN A 163 -15.32 -26.84 21.50
CA GLN A 163 -16.63 -27.39 21.17
C GLN A 163 -16.15 -28.74 20.72
N THR A 164 -16.28 -29.74 21.61
CA THR A 164 -15.57 -31.02 21.56
C THR A 164 -15.57 -31.35 20.09
N PRO A 165 -14.40 -31.21 19.42
CA PRO A 165 -14.34 -31.04 17.98
C PRO A 165 -15.29 -32.08 17.46
N ARG A 166 -16.44 -31.62 16.95
CA ARG A 166 -17.49 -32.56 16.57
C ARG A 166 -16.75 -33.34 15.53
N VAL A 167 -16.42 -34.60 15.83
CA VAL A 167 -15.78 -35.52 14.91
C VAL A 167 -16.88 -35.81 13.89
N LEU A 168 -17.21 -34.79 13.10
CA LEU A 168 -17.52 -34.96 11.71
C LEU A 168 -16.26 -35.65 11.24
N GLU A 169 -16.37 -36.96 11.03
CA GLU A 169 -15.34 -37.72 10.36
C GLU A 169 -14.84 -36.85 9.21
N PRO A 170 -13.52 -36.66 9.07
CA PRO A 170 -12.98 -35.93 7.95
C PRO A 170 -13.36 -36.72 6.70
N SER A 171 -14.58 -36.49 6.19
CA SER A 171 -14.92 -36.81 4.84
C SER A 171 -13.92 -35.96 4.07
N GLY A 172 -12.90 -36.61 3.50
CA GLY A 172 -11.83 -35.98 2.73
C GLY A 172 -12.32 -35.17 1.52
N ASP A 173 -13.64 -35.05 1.35
CA ASP A 173 -14.28 -34.17 0.39
C ASP A 173 -14.07 -32.71 0.78
N PHE A 174 -13.12 -32.12 0.07
CA PHE A 174 -12.96 -30.68 -0.05
C PHE A 174 -14.30 -30.01 -0.41
N ASP A 175 -15.06 -30.58 -1.34
CA ASP A 175 -16.39 -30.12 -1.74
C ASP A 175 -17.50 -30.77 -0.92
N ARG A 176 -17.84 -30.16 0.21
CA ARG A 176 -19.01 -30.60 0.98
C ARG A 176 -20.29 -30.00 0.39
N PHE A 177 -21.12 -30.86 -0.18
CA PHE A 177 -22.39 -30.46 -0.81
C PHE A 177 -23.52 -30.22 0.20
N LEU A 178 -24.37 -29.24 -0.09
CA LEU A 178 -25.61 -29.01 0.66
C LEU A 178 -26.65 -30.11 0.35
N THR A 179 -26.61 -31.19 1.13
CA THR A 179 -27.68 -32.21 1.18
C THR A 179 -28.78 -31.79 2.15
N ALA A 180 -29.93 -32.47 2.13
CA ALA A 180 -31.01 -32.17 3.07
C ALA A 180 -30.61 -32.35 4.55
N ALA A 181 -29.76 -33.34 4.84
CA ALA A 181 -29.23 -33.56 6.19
C ALA A 181 -28.28 -32.42 6.60
N VAL A 182 -27.34 -32.06 5.71
CA VAL A 182 -26.43 -30.92 5.94
C VAL A 182 -27.21 -29.62 6.10
N ALA A 183 -28.25 -29.40 5.29
CA ALA A 183 -29.10 -28.21 5.41
C ALA A 183 -29.82 -28.13 6.75
N ALA A 184 -30.37 -29.24 7.25
CA ALA A 184 -31.01 -29.27 8.57
C ALA A 184 -30.02 -28.93 9.69
N ASP A 185 -28.82 -29.51 9.64
CA ASP A 185 -27.75 -29.25 10.61
C ASP A 185 -27.27 -27.79 10.58
N LEU A 186 -27.12 -27.22 9.38
CA LEU A 186 -26.69 -25.82 9.22
C LEU A 186 -27.78 -24.83 9.62
N GLN A 187 -29.06 -25.16 9.42
CA GLN A 187 -30.21 -24.34 9.83
C GLN A 187 -30.42 -24.31 11.34
N ALA A 188 -30.07 -25.39 12.04
CA ALA A 188 -30.09 -25.42 13.50
C ALA A 188 -29.01 -24.52 14.13
N GLN A 189 -28.01 -24.09 13.34
CA GLN A 189 -26.91 -23.26 13.80
C GLN A 189 -27.17 -21.77 13.55
N THR A 190 -26.72 -20.95 14.50
CA THR A 190 -26.64 -19.51 14.33
C THR A 190 -25.23 -19.12 13.91
N TRP A 191 -25.11 -18.63 12.67
CA TRP A 191 -23.85 -18.13 12.12
C TRP A 191 -23.65 -16.67 12.49
N ASP A 192 -22.42 -16.23 12.75
CA ASP A 192 -22.14 -14.80 12.87
C ASP A 192 -22.10 -14.16 11.49
N HIS A 193 -21.37 -14.77 10.57
CA HIS A 193 -21.18 -14.29 9.21
C HIS A 193 -21.43 -15.41 8.20
N ILE A 194 -22.05 -15.04 7.07
CA ILE A 194 -22.10 -15.89 5.89
C ILE A 194 -21.31 -15.22 4.78
N VAL A 195 -20.38 -15.93 4.16
CA VAL A 195 -19.55 -15.45 3.06
C VAL A 195 -20.00 -16.14 1.78
N MET A 196 -20.48 -15.37 0.81
CA MET A 196 -20.93 -15.87 -0.49
C MET A 196 -19.79 -15.87 -1.50
N GLY A 197 -19.57 -17.00 -2.15
CA GLY A 197 -18.44 -17.23 -3.04
C GLY A 197 -17.21 -17.76 -2.29
N SER A 198 -16.40 -18.53 -3.00
CA SER A 198 -15.27 -19.28 -2.44
C SER A 198 -13.94 -19.01 -3.16
N ASN A 199 -13.79 -17.83 -3.77
CA ASN A 199 -12.48 -17.39 -4.27
C ASN A 199 -11.47 -17.17 -3.11
N LEU A 200 -10.18 -17.02 -3.42
CA LEU A 200 -9.12 -16.89 -2.41
C LEU A 200 -9.37 -15.74 -1.42
N ALA A 201 -9.90 -14.61 -1.88
CA ALA A 201 -10.18 -13.45 -1.03
C ALA A 201 -11.32 -13.74 -0.04
N ALA A 202 -12.37 -14.43 -0.48
CA ALA A 202 -13.49 -14.85 0.35
C ALA A 202 -13.06 -15.86 1.42
N LEU A 203 -12.28 -16.86 1.02
CA LEU A 203 -11.72 -17.87 1.92
C LEU A 203 -10.77 -17.24 2.94
N HIS A 204 -9.86 -16.37 2.52
CA HIS A 204 -9.00 -15.62 3.43
C HIS A 204 -9.81 -14.80 4.44
N THR A 205 -10.80 -14.05 3.95
CA THR A 205 -11.69 -13.25 4.80
C THR A 205 -12.42 -14.13 5.82
N ALA A 206 -12.91 -15.30 5.41
CA ALA A 206 -13.58 -16.24 6.28
C ALA A 206 -12.64 -16.76 7.38
N VAL A 207 -11.42 -17.15 7.03
CA VAL A 207 -10.41 -17.60 8.01
C VAL A 207 -10.05 -16.49 8.99
N VAL A 208 -9.84 -15.26 8.52
CA VAL A 208 -9.56 -14.11 9.40
C VAL A 208 -10.71 -13.88 10.38
N LEU A 209 -11.96 -13.89 9.90
CA LEU A 209 -13.14 -13.77 10.76
C LEU A 209 -13.24 -14.91 11.77
N ALA A 210 -12.98 -16.15 11.36
CA ALA A 210 -12.98 -17.31 12.23
C ALA A 210 -11.88 -17.21 13.32
N LYS A 211 -10.67 -16.74 12.97
CA LYS A 211 -9.59 -16.45 13.94
C LYS A 211 -9.96 -15.37 14.95
N LEU A 212 -10.87 -14.46 14.58
CA LEU A 212 -11.46 -13.48 15.49
C LEU A 212 -12.58 -14.06 16.37
N GLY A 213 -12.74 -15.39 16.39
CA GLY A 213 -13.72 -16.12 17.19
C GLY A 213 -15.15 -16.02 16.66
N ARG A 214 -15.32 -15.77 15.36
CA ARG A 214 -16.63 -15.71 14.71
C ARG A 214 -17.02 -17.07 14.14
N LYS A 215 -18.31 -17.41 14.22
CA LYS A 215 -18.85 -18.55 13.46
C LYS A 215 -19.10 -18.12 12.01
N VAL A 216 -18.35 -18.70 11.08
CA VAL A 216 -18.38 -18.31 9.67
C VAL A 216 -18.80 -19.50 8.81
N LEU A 217 -19.74 -19.26 7.90
CA LEU A 217 -20.13 -20.20 6.85
C LEU A 217 -19.77 -19.61 5.49
N VAL A 218 -18.95 -20.31 4.72
CA VAL A 218 -18.69 -19.99 3.31
C VAL A 218 -19.66 -20.80 2.44
N VAL A 219 -20.32 -20.14 1.51
CA VAL A 219 -21.32 -20.73 0.61
C VAL A 219 -20.95 -20.43 -0.83
N GLU A 220 -20.63 -21.47 -1.59
CA GLU A 220 -20.37 -21.39 -3.02
C GLU A 220 -21.63 -21.80 -3.81
N PRO A 221 -22.20 -20.91 -4.65
CA PRO A 221 -23.33 -21.27 -5.51
C PRO A 221 -23.03 -22.42 -6.48
N GLY A 222 -21.79 -22.49 -6.96
CA GLY A 222 -21.33 -23.52 -7.87
C GLY A 222 -21.26 -24.92 -7.24
N ALA A 223 -20.76 -25.87 -8.02
CA ALA A 223 -20.58 -27.25 -7.59
C ALA A 223 -19.23 -27.51 -6.91
N THR A 224 -18.29 -26.57 -7.05
CA THR A 224 -16.90 -26.74 -6.59
C THR A 224 -16.47 -25.50 -5.84
N LEU A 225 -15.82 -25.66 -4.69
CA LEU A 225 -15.19 -24.55 -3.97
C LEU A 225 -14.00 -24.03 -4.78
N ALA A 226 -13.79 -22.71 -4.78
CA ALA A 226 -12.82 -21.99 -5.61
C ALA A 226 -12.96 -22.32 -7.12
N PRO A 227 -14.15 -22.17 -7.71
CA PRO A 227 -14.42 -22.60 -9.09
C PRO A 227 -13.64 -21.80 -10.14
N ASP A 228 -13.13 -20.62 -9.78
CA ASP A 228 -12.27 -19.81 -10.65
C ASP A 228 -10.81 -20.28 -10.68
N LEU A 229 -10.41 -21.10 -9.71
CA LEU A 229 -9.05 -21.62 -9.62
C LEU A 229 -8.91 -23.02 -10.18
N ARG A 230 -10.01 -23.79 -10.23
CA ARG A 230 -9.96 -25.22 -10.53
C ARG A 230 -10.95 -25.63 -11.60
N ARG A 231 -10.54 -26.58 -12.42
CA ARG A 231 -11.44 -27.35 -13.27
C ARG A 231 -11.02 -28.80 -13.23
N ARG A 232 -11.97 -29.67 -12.92
CA ARG A 232 -11.74 -31.09 -13.02
C ARG A 232 -11.82 -31.49 -14.49
N ASN A 233 -10.80 -32.19 -14.97
CA ASN A 233 -10.84 -32.84 -16.26
C ASN A 233 -11.79 -34.04 -16.15
N GLU A 234 -12.85 -34.05 -16.96
CA GLU A 234 -13.88 -35.10 -16.93
C GLU A 234 -13.33 -36.46 -17.35
N SER A 235 -12.35 -36.49 -18.25
CA SER A 235 -11.80 -37.75 -18.79
C SER A 235 -10.72 -38.37 -17.90
N THR A 236 -9.85 -37.55 -17.31
CA THR A 236 -8.75 -38.02 -16.44
C THR A 236 -9.09 -37.97 -14.96
N GLY A 237 -10.12 -37.23 -14.57
CA GLY A 237 -10.47 -36.97 -13.18
C GLY A 237 -9.51 -36.00 -12.46
N GLU A 238 -8.45 -35.55 -13.12
CA GLU A 238 -7.41 -34.67 -12.57
C GLU A 238 -7.92 -33.24 -12.39
N GLU A 239 -7.38 -32.53 -11.41
CA GLU A 239 -7.70 -31.12 -11.19
C GLU A 239 -6.66 -30.22 -11.87
N LEU A 240 -7.15 -29.39 -12.79
CA LEU A 240 -6.36 -28.39 -13.49
C LEU A 240 -6.53 -27.05 -12.79
N ASP A 241 -5.41 -26.39 -12.50
CA ASP A 241 -5.41 -24.98 -12.12
C ASP A 241 -5.84 -24.16 -13.34
N MET A 242 -7.03 -23.56 -13.27
CA MET A 242 -7.55 -22.69 -14.33
C MET A 242 -6.89 -21.31 -14.33
N ARG A 243 -6.21 -20.96 -13.23
CA ARG A 243 -5.52 -19.69 -13.05
C ARG A 243 -4.09 -19.94 -12.60
N VAL A 244 -3.14 -19.43 -13.39
CA VAL A 244 -1.75 -19.39 -12.96
C VAL A 244 -1.63 -18.35 -11.84
N LEU A 245 -1.44 -18.81 -10.61
CA LEU A 245 -1.15 -17.91 -9.48
C LEU A 245 0.32 -17.49 -9.53
N THR A 246 0.61 -16.50 -10.37
CA THR A 246 1.88 -15.77 -10.37
C THR A 246 1.71 -14.44 -9.66
N LEU A 247 2.45 -14.25 -8.57
CA LEU A 247 2.40 -13.05 -7.75
C LEU A 247 3.77 -12.37 -7.73
N GLY A 248 3.77 -11.05 -7.95
CA GLY A 248 4.92 -10.20 -7.62
C GLY A 248 4.85 -9.76 -6.15
N ASN A 249 5.97 -9.31 -5.57
CA ASN A 249 6.03 -8.82 -4.19
C ASN A 249 5.50 -9.84 -3.15
N VAL A 250 6.07 -11.04 -3.15
CA VAL A 250 5.63 -12.15 -2.28
C VAL A 250 5.68 -11.82 -0.80
N ASP A 251 6.56 -10.93 -0.34
CA ASP A 251 6.64 -10.57 1.08
C ASP A 251 5.33 -9.98 1.60
N TRP A 252 4.64 -9.19 0.77
CA TRP A 252 3.33 -8.65 1.12
C TRP A 252 2.29 -9.75 1.25
N TYR A 253 2.20 -10.66 0.27
CA TYR A 253 1.27 -11.79 0.29
C TYR A 253 1.58 -12.75 1.42
N ASN A 254 2.86 -12.98 1.72
CA ASN A 254 3.30 -13.80 2.82
C ASN A 254 2.82 -13.20 4.15
N ASN A 255 3.00 -11.90 4.36
CA ASN A 255 2.49 -11.24 5.57
C ASN A 255 0.95 -11.26 5.67
N LEU A 256 0.25 -11.18 4.53
CA LEU A 256 -1.21 -11.25 4.48
C LEU A 256 -1.75 -12.65 4.77
N LEU A 257 -1.09 -13.68 4.24
CA LEU A 257 -1.54 -15.07 4.30
C LEU A 257 -1.01 -15.82 5.52
N LYS A 258 0.15 -15.45 6.06
CA LYS A 258 0.78 -16.07 7.24
C LYS A 258 -0.16 -16.21 8.45
N PRO A 259 -1.03 -15.23 8.75
CA PRO A 259 -2.02 -15.39 9.81
C PRO A 259 -3.02 -16.51 9.54
N CYS A 260 -3.25 -16.94 8.30
CA CYS A 260 -4.21 -17.97 7.91
C CYS A 260 -3.52 -19.31 7.62
N VAL A 261 -2.42 -19.25 6.86
CA VAL A 261 -1.63 -20.39 6.39
C VAL A 261 -0.15 -20.03 6.62
N PRO A 262 0.46 -20.46 7.74
CA PRO A 262 1.79 -20.00 8.14
C PRO A 262 2.92 -20.55 7.25
N ASP A 263 2.73 -21.72 6.63
CA ASP A 263 3.78 -22.49 5.95
C ASP A 263 3.71 -22.38 4.42
N ILE A 264 3.48 -21.17 3.89
CA ILE A 264 3.50 -20.94 2.45
C ILE A 264 4.93 -20.80 1.96
N LYS A 265 5.35 -21.73 1.09
CA LYS A 265 6.62 -21.65 0.36
C LYS A 265 6.40 -20.98 -0.99
N TRP A 266 7.31 -20.09 -1.37
CA TRP A 266 7.28 -19.40 -2.66
C TRP A 266 8.44 -19.86 -3.54
N ARG A 267 8.13 -20.13 -4.82
CA ARG A 267 9.10 -20.37 -5.88
C ARG A 267 9.14 -19.16 -6.77
N ARG A 268 10.32 -18.75 -7.20
CA ARG A 268 10.42 -17.82 -8.32
C ARG A 268 10.06 -18.52 -9.63
N VAL A 269 9.30 -17.84 -10.47
CA VAL A 269 8.95 -18.28 -11.83
C VAL A 269 10.12 -17.97 -12.77
N GLY A 270 10.36 -18.84 -13.75
CA GLY A 270 11.48 -18.74 -14.68
C GLY A 270 12.69 -19.59 -14.26
N ASN A 271 13.72 -19.61 -15.09
CA ASN A 271 14.92 -20.41 -14.86
C ASN A 271 16.00 -19.58 -14.12
N LYS A 272 16.76 -20.17 -13.21
CA LYS A 272 17.88 -19.47 -12.59
C LYS A 272 18.97 -19.11 -13.62
N SER A 273 19.18 -19.96 -14.63
CA SER A 273 20.27 -19.79 -15.60
C SER A 273 20.07 -18.60 -16.55
N ASP A 274 18.82 -18.21 -16.83
CA ASP A 274 18.49 -17.09 -17.73
C ASP A 274 18.14 -15.80 -16.98
N GLY A 275 18.37 -15.79 -15.66
CA GLY A 275 18.05 -14.66 -14.80
C GLY A 275 16.58 -14.57 -14.38
N TYR A 276 15.85 -15.69 -14.43
CA TYR A 276 14.43 -15.84 -14.11
C TYR A 276 13.51 -15.12 -15.11
N THR A 277 13.68 -15.40 -16.40
CA THR A 277 12.73 -14.91 -17.40
C THR A 277 11.37 -15.51 -17.13
N HIS A 278 10.38 -14.67 -16.85
CA HIS A 278 9.03 -15.13 -16.48
C HIS A 278 8.01 -14.92 -17.60
N THR A 279 8.31 -14.04 -18.56
CA THR A 279 7.43 -13.75 -19.69
C THR A 279 8.30 -13.46 -20.92
N ILE A 280 7.87 -14.00 -22.06
CA ILE A 280 8.44 -13.74 -23.38
C ILE A 280 7.34 -13.12 -24.21
N LEU A 281 7.56 -11.90 -24.70
CA LEU A 281 6.61 -11.20 -25.55
C LEU A 281 7.16 -11.16 -26.97
N TYR A 282 6.38 -11.64 -27.94
CA TYR A 282 6.76 -11.61 -29.35
C TYR A 282 6.17 -10.33 -29.98
N ALA A 283 7.01 -9.52 -30.62
CA ALA A 283 6.54 -8.39 -31.41
C ALA A 283 6.06 -8.91 -32.78
N GLU A 284 4.80 -8.67 -33.12
CA GLU A 284 4.11 -9.25 -34.30
C GLU A 284 4.82 -8.97 -35.64
N ALA A 285 5.63 -7.91 -35.74
CA ALA A 285 6.17 -7.41 -37.00
C ALA A 285 7.66 -7.73 -37.26
N GLY A 286 8.41 -8.22 -36.27
CA GLY A 286 9.89 -8.25 -36.36
C GLY A 286 10.57 -9.58 -36.03
N GLY A 287 9.86 -10.57 -35.46
CA GLY A 287 10.50 -11.75 -34.87
C GLY A 287 11.29 -11.46 -33.59
N ASP A 288 11.37 -10.19 -33.19
CA ASP A 288 11.95 -9.76 -31.94
C ASP A 288 11.12 -10.23 -30.76
N CYS A 289 11.82 -10.66 -29.70
CA CYS A 289 11.20 -11.06 -28.45
C CYS A 289 11.72 -10.24 -27.28
N LEU A 290 10.80 -9.77 -26.45
CA LEU A 290 11.11 -9.08 -25.20
C LEU A 290 11.11 -10.10 -24.06
N LEU A 291 12.29 -10.31 -23.48
CA LEU A 291 12.48 -11.21 -22.33
C LEU A 291 12.29 -10.43 -21.03
N LEU A 292 11.14 -10.60 -20.39
CA LEU A 292 10.86 -9.94 -19.11
C LEU A 292 11.50 -10.73 -17.97
N ARG A 293 12.41 -10.04 -17.28
CA ARG A 293 13.17 -10.55 -16.14
C ARG A 293 12.96 -9.64 -14.94
N PRO A 294 13.08 -10.18 -13.72
CA PRO A 294 13.07 -9.36 -12.52
C PRO A 294 14.22 -8.34 -12.51
N GLY A 295 13.91 -7.14 -12.06
CA GLY A 295 14.85 -6.05 -11.84
C GLY A 295 14.63 -4.88 -12.79
N ARG A 296 14.61 -3.67 -12.22
CA ARG A 296 14.42 -2.41 -12.95
C ARG A 296 15.36 -2.26 -14.14
N GLN A 297 16.67 -2.45 -13.91
CA GLN A 297 17.67 -2.28 -14.95
C GLN A 297 17.48 -3.29 -16.09
N ARG A 298 17.11 -4.54 -15.77
CA ARG A 298 16.89 -5.57 -16.79
C ARG A 298 15.67 -5.27 -17.66
N LEU A 299 14.61 -4.70 -17.08
CA LEU A 299 13.46 -4.25 -17.86
C LEU A 299 13.85 -3.09 -18.79
N ILE A 300 14.57 -2.09 -18.27
CA ILE A 300 15.08 -0.97 -19.06
C ILE A 300 15.93 -1.49 -20.21
N ASP A 301 16.91 -2.35 -19.92
CA ASP A 301 17.83 -2.90 -20.92
C ASP A 301 17.07 -3.71 -21.98
N ALA A 302 16.12 -4.55 -21.58
CA ALA A 302 15.32 -5.36 -22.50
C ALA A 302 14.51 -4.50 -23.49
N VAL A 303 13.89 -3.43 -23.02
CA VAL A 303 13.13 -2.51 -23.90
C VAL A 303 14.08 -1.63 -24.71
N THR A 304 15.21 -1.21 -24.13
CA THR A 304 16.22 -0.35 -24.79
C THR A 304 16.92 -1.07 -25.93
N VAL A 305 17.08 -2.41 -25.87
CA VAL A 305 17.61 -3.20 -27.00
C VAL A 305 16.75 -3.02 -28.25
N LEU A 306 15.42 -2.96 -28.09
CA LEU A 306 14.49 -2.75 -29.21
C LEU A 306 14.35 -1.27 -29.58
N HIS A 307 14.51 -0.36 -28.61
CA HIS A 307 14.32 1.07 -28.78
C HIS A 307 15.44 1.90 -28.13
N PRO A 308 16.67 1.87 -28.68
CA PRO A 308 17.84 2.45 -28.03
C PRO A 308 17.76 3.98 -27.88
N THR A 309 17.09 4.66 -28.83
CA THR A 309 16.90 6.12 -28.82
C THR A 309 15.97 6.59 -27.71
N GLN A 310 15.16 5.70 -27.14
CA GLN A 310 14.12 6.04 -26.15
C GLN A 310 14.51 5.69 -24.71
N ARG A 311 15.76 5.28 -24.46
CA ARG A 311 16.22 4.81 -23.14
C ARG A 311 15.83 5.75 -21.99
N LYS A 312 16.13 7.05 -22.09
CA LYS A 312 15.84 8.04 -21.03
C LYS A 312 14.34 8.15 -20.74
N ALA A 313 13.51 8.05 -21.78
CA ALA A 313 12.07 8.13 -21.68
C ALA A 313 11.50 6.89 -20.99
N ILE A 314 12.01 5.70 -21.34
CA ILE A 314 11.69 4.42 -20.69
C ILE A 314 12.11 4.42 -19.22
N GLU A 315 13.32 4.90 -18.91
CA GLU A 315 13.83 5.04 -17.54
C GLU A 315 12.91 5.94 -16.69
N SER A 316 12.53 7.10 -17.24
CA SER A 316 11.60 8.02 -16.59
C SER A 316 10.21 7.39 -16.36
N LEU A 317 9.67 6.67 -17.35
CA LEU A 317 8.40 5.97 -17.23
C LEU A 317 8.43 4.92 -16.10
N ILE A 318 9.47 4.09 -16.06
CA ILE A 318 9.62 3.04 -15.05
C ILE A 318 9.81 3.65 -13.65
N LEU A 319 10.58 4.73 -13.53
CA LEU A 319 10.76 5.44 -12.27
C LEU A 319 9.43 6.05 -11.77
N ASN A 320 8.65 6.65 -12.67
CA ASN A 320 7.32 7.16 -12.35
C ASN A 320 6.37 6.03 -11.93
N VAL A 321 6.49 4.84 -12.54
CA VAL A 321 5.74 3.64 -12.13
C VAL A 321 6.08 3.24 -10.69
N GLU A 322 7.37 3.14 -10.34
CA GLU A 322 7.80 2.78 -8.99
C GLU A 322 7.30 3.80 -7.94
N GLN A 323 7.44 5.10 -8.22
CA GLN A 323 6.97 6.17 -7.33
C GLN A 323 5.45 6.14 -7.15
N THR A 324 4.71 5.99 -8.24
CA THR A 324 3.24 5.93 -8.20
C THR A 324 2.74 4.77 -7.37
N ARG A 325 3.38 3.59 -7.46
CA ARG A 325 2.96 2.43 -6.70
C ARG A 325 3.03 2.66 -5.19
N ALA A 326 4.09 3.34 -4.72
CA ALA A 326 4.21 3.71 -3.31
C ALA A 326 3.02 4.58 -2.87
N SER A 327 2.59 5.51 -3.73
CA SER A 327 1.39 6.33 -3.52
C SER A 327 0.09 5.52 -3.60
N ALA A 328 -0.01 4.53 -4.49
CA ALA A 328 -1.19 3.69 -4.67
C ALA A 328 -1.60 2.93 -3.39
N TYR A 329 -0.62 2.37 -2.67
CA TYR A 329 -0.90 1.70 -1.40
C TYR A 329 -1.53 2.66 -0.39
N THR A 330 -0.93 3.85 -0.26
CA THR A 330 -1.42 4.87 0.66
C THR A 330 -2.79 5.38 0.24
N TYR A 331 -3.01 5.57 -1.07
CA TYR A 331 -4.29 5.92 -1.65
C TYR A 331 -5.40 4.96 -1.21
N PHE A 332 -5.24 3.66 -1.47
CA PHE A 332 -6.25 2.67 -1.12
C PHE A 332 -6.40 2.51 0.40
N LEU A 333 -5.31 2.63 1.17
CA LEU A 333 -5.37 2.57 2.63
C LEU A 333 -6.17 3.74 3.21
N VAL A 334 -5.95 4.96 2.72
CA VAL A 334 -6.70 6.15 3.14
C VAL A 334 -8.16 6.02 2.71
N ARG A 335 -8.41 5.61 1.46
CA ARG A 335 -9.76 5.35 0.95
C ARG A 335 -10.45 4.18 1.65
N SER A 336 -9.74 3.27 2.30
CA SER A 336 -10.37 2.22 3.12
C SER A 336 -10.87 2.72 4.48
N GLN A 337 -10.43 3.91 4.93
CA GLN A 337 -10.85 4.48 6.20
C GLN A 337 -12.31 5.00 6.13
N PRO A 338 -13.02 5.12 7.27
CA PRO A 338 -14.29 5.82 7.33
C PRO A 338 -14.18 7.26 6.82
N THR A 339 -15.24 7.82 6.24
CA THR A 339 -15.23 9.17 5.66
C THR A 339 -14.73 10.24 6.63
N TRP A 340 -15.15 10.17 7.90
CA TRP A 340 -14.69 11.10 8.94
C TRP A 340 -13.17 11.06 9.16
N ALA A 341 -12.53 9.90 9.00
CA ALA A 341 -11.09 9.76 9.12
C ALA A 341 -10.36 10.17 7.82
N ARG A 342 -11.03 10.10 6.67
CA ARG A 342 -10.50 10.63 5.40
C ARG A 342 -10.42 12.15 5.44
N ASP A 343 -11.49 12.80 5.92
CA ASP A 343 -11.56 14.27 6.04
C ASP A 343 -10.47 14.85 6.96
N TRP A 344 -9.92 14.04 7.87
CA TRP A 344 -8.85 14.42 8.80
C TRP A 344 -7.43 14.17 8.28
N ASN A 345 -7.29 13.40 7.20
CA ASN A 345 -5.99 13.09 6.62
C ASN A 345 -5.66 14.14 5.56
N PHE A 346 -4.90 15.18 5.95
CA PHE A 346 -4.29 16.12 4.99
C PHE A 346 -3.45 15.40 3.91
N LEU A 347 -2.93 14.22 4.25
CA LEU A 347 -2.25 13.30 3.33
C LEU A 347 -3.13 12.76 2.19
N ASP A 348 -4.46 12.78 2.34
CA ASP A 348 -5.41 12.34 1.32
C ASP A 348 -5.32 13.24 0.08
N ARG A 349 -5.25 14.57 0.21
CA ARG A 349 -5.27 15.46 -0.96
C ARG A 349 -4.03 15.29 -1.85
N GLY A 350 -2.83 15.42 -1.27
CA GLY A 350 -1.59 15.37 -2.06
C GLY A 350 -1.32 14.01 -2.73
N MET A 351 -1.68 12.90 -2.07
CA MET A 351 -1.46 11.56 -2.63
C MET A 351 -2.65 11.03 -3.45
N SER A 352 -3.88 11.46 -3.15
CA SER A 352 -5.06 11.16 -3.97
C SER A 352 -4.95 11.82 -5.32
N ASP A 353 -4.55 13.08 -5.39
CA ASP A 353 -4.47 13.81 -6.65
C ASP A 353 -3.48 13.16 -7.63
N ALA A 354 -2.32 12.69 -7.14
CA ALA A 354 -1.33 12.01 -7.97
C ALA A 354 -1.86 10.68 -8.55
N PHE A 355 -2.46 9.84 -7.72
CA PHE A 355 -3.00 8.55 -8.17
C PHE A 355 -4.27 8.72 -9.02
N ASP A 356 -5.16 9.65 -8.67
CA ASP A 356 -6.36 9.98 -9.44
C ASP A 356 -6.00 10.53 -10.83
N THR A 357 -4.97 11.39 -10.92
CA THR A 357 -4.44 11.88 -12.20
C THR A 357 -3.95 10.72 -13.06
N LEU A 358 -3.27 9.74 -12.48
CA LEU A 358 -2.77 8.57 -13.22
C LEU A 358 -3.89 7.58 -13.58
N ALA A 359 -4.93 7.49 -12.75
CA ALA A 359 -6.12 6.71 -13.06
C ALA A 359 -6.94 7.34 -14.20
N ALA A 360 -6.95 8.68 -14.30
CA ALA A 360 -7.64 9.42 -15.34
C ALA A 360 -6.94 9.37 -16.71
N ASN A 361 -5.61 9.19 -16.72
CA ASN A 361 -4.85 9.03 -17.95
C ASN A 361 -4.86 7.58 -18.41
N ASN A 362 -5.12 7.34 -19.69
CA ASN A 362 -4.87 6.03 -20.29
C ASN A 362 -3.39 5.87 -20.65
N VAL A 363 -2.98 4.61 -20.81
CA VAL A 363 -1.61 4.24 -21.15
C VAL A 363 -1.21 4.74 -22.52
N ALA A 364 -2.10 4.65 -23.52
CA ALA A 364 -1.78 5.06 -24.88
C ALA A 364 -1.35 6.54 -24.93
N ASP A 365 -2.04 7.42 -24.20
CA ASP A 365 -1.74 8.84 -24.10
C ASP A 365 -0.47 9.13 -23.29
N ALA A 366 -0.20 8.32 -22.26
CA ALA A 366 1.03 8.43 -21.48
C ALA A 366 2.25 8.00 -22.31
N LEU A 367 2.13 6.89 -23.06
CA LEU A 367 3.15 6.42 -23.99
C LEU A 367 3.37 7.45 -25.10
N ALA A 368 2.31 8.01 -25.69
CA ALA A 368 2.44 9.04 -26.72
C ALA A 368 3.20 10.28 -26.22
N ARG A 369 3.03 10.67 -24.95
CA ARG A 369 3.78 11.78 -24.33
C ARG A 369 5.25 11.44 -24.08
N VAL A 370 5.53 10.25 -23.57
CA VAL A 370 6.88 9.78 -23.24
C VAL A 370 7.71 9.53 -24.51
N LEU A 371 7.08 9.03 -25.57
CA LEU A 371 7.72 8.67 -26.83
C LEU A 371 7.85 9.84 -27.82
N LYS A 372 7.56 11.09 -27.40
CA LYS A 372 7.77 12.25 -28.27
C LYS A 372 9.26 12.34 -28.65
N PRO A 373 9.60 12.46 -29.95
CA PRO A 373 10.98 12.58 -30.37
C PRO A 373 11.61 13.82 -29.71
N ALA A 374 12.81 13.66 -29.16
CA ALA A 374 13.51 14.69 -28.38
C ALA A 374 14.00 15.89 -29.21
N GLY A 375 13.48 16.10 -30.43
CA GLY A 375 13.94 17.08 -31.40
C GLY A 375 12.95 18.18 -31.81
N ASP A 376 11.68 18.11 -31.40
CA ASP A 376 10.63 19.00 -31.93
C ASP A 376 10.52 20.38 -31.24
N GLU A 377 11.46 20.75 -30.36
CA GLU A 377 11.44 22.10 -29.74
C GLU A 377 12.07 23.20 -30.63
N GLN A 378 12.66 22.89 -31.79
CA GLN A 378 13.39 23.91 -32.59
C GLN A 378 13.15 23.97 -34.11
N GLY A 379 12.20 23.25 -34.71
CA GLY A 379 12.00 23.35 -36.17
C GLY A 379 10.55 23.16 -36.62
N ALA A 380 9.91 24.24 -37.02
CA ALA A 380 8.53 24.28 -37.53
C ALA A 380 8.37 23.78 -38.98
N ASP A 381 9.18 22.81 -39.42
CA ASP A 381 9.09 22.23 -40.77
C ASP A 381 8.46 20.83 -40.75
N GLY A 382 7.14 20.82 -40.53
CA GLY A 382 6.13 20.08 -41.30
C GLY A 382 6.19 18.55 -41.52
N SER A 383 7.22 17.84 -41.08
CA SER A 383 7.27 16.38 -41.21
C SER A 383 6.97 15.73 -39.87
N GLU A 384 5.69 15.46 -39.60
CA GLU A 384 5.25 14.59 -38.49
C GLU A 384 5.81 13.18 -38.74
N ALA A 385 7.04 12.92 -38.28
CA ALA A 385 7.54 11.57 -38.14
C ALA A 385 6.65 10.87 -37.10
N ALA A 386 5.67 10.12 -37.58
CA ALA A 386 4.76 9.38 -36.73
C ALA A 386 5.59 8.58 -35.71
N PRO A 387 5.31 8.71 -34.40
CA PRO A 387 6.07 8.00 -33.37
C PRO A 387 6.06 6.50 -33.68
N ASP A 388 7.24 5.89 -33.64
CA ASP A 388 7.51 4.50 -34.00
C ASP A 388 6.39 3.57 -33.50
N SER A 389 5.55 3.13 -34.44
CA SER A 389 4.40 2.27 -34.16
C SER A 389 4.83 0.96 -33.50
N HIS A 390 6.06 0.52 -33.76
CA HIS A 390 6.68 -0.64 -33.14
C HIS A 390 6.96 -0.42 -31.65
N ALA A 391 7.45 0.76 -31.24
CA ALA A 391 7.67 1.11 -29.84
C ALA A 391 6.37 1.16 -29.04
N LYS A 392 5.32 1.75 -29.64
CA LYS A 392 3.98 1.78 -29.03
C LYS A 392 3.41 0.37 -28.87
N ALA A 393 3.56 -0.50 -29.87
CA ALA A 393 3.11 -1.89 -29.79
C ALA A 393 3.89 -2.69 -28.76
N THR A 394 5.22 -2.55 -28.70
CA THR A 394 6.09 -3.24 -27.75
C THR A 394 5.82 -2.80 -26.32
N LEU A 395 5.69 -1.49 -26.06
CA LEU A 395 5.30 -1.01 -24.74
C LEU A 395 3.85 -1.41 -24.43
N GLY A 396 2.97 -1.40 -25.42
CA GLY A 396 1.60 -1.91 -25.35
C GLY A 396 1.50 -3.42 -25.07
N SER A 397 2.51 -4.23 -25.40
CA SER A 397 2.50 -5.67 -25.11
C SER A 397 2.89 -5.98 -23.66
N LEU A 398 3.53 -5.05 -22.95
CA LEU A 398 3.73 -5.14 -21.49
C LEU A 398 2.40 -5.28 -20.73
N PHE A 399 1.27 -5.04 -21.39
CA PHE A 399 -0.10 -5.09 -20.86
C PHE A 399 -0.85 -6.39 -21.14
N HIS A 400 -0.21 -7.38 -21.77
CA HIS A 400 -0.83 -8.65 -22.15
C HIS A 400 -1.60 -9.37 -21.02
N LEU A 401 -1.23 -9.13 -19.75
CA LEU A 401 -1.88 -9.76 -18.59
C LEU A 401 -3.33 -9.30 -18.35
N GLU A 402 -3.72 -8.11 -18.79
CA GLU A 402 -5.09 -7.59 -18.59
C GLU A 402 -6.03 -7.98 -19.73
N GLY A 403 -5.50 -8.42 -20.88
CA GLY A 403 -6.32 -8.75 -22.06
C GLY A 403 -7.10 -7.55 -22.62
N LEU A 404 -6.70 -6.32 -22.28
CA LEU A 404 -7.32 -5.07 -22.74
C LEU A 404 -6.34 -4.29 -23.62
N PRO A 405 -6.84 -3.53 -24.62
CA PRO A 405 -5.98 -2.68 -25.43
C PRO A 405 -5.47 -1.48 -24.61
N ALA A 406 -4.28 -0.96 -24.93
CA ALA A 406 -3.62 0.11 -24.17
C ALA A 406 -4.47 1.40 -24.00
N LYS A 407 -5.37 1.70 -24.95
CA LYS A 407 -6.29 2.85 -24.86
C LYS A 407 -7.34 2.71 -23.75
N ASP A 408 -7.65 1.48 -23.34
CA ASP A 408 -8.68 1.16 -22.36
C ASP A 408 -8.08 0.87 -20.97
N ILE A 409 -6.75 0.94 -20.83
CA ILE A 409 -6.03 0.70 -19.58
C ILE A 409 -5.56 2.03 -19.00
N SER A 410 -5.87 2.29 -17.72
CA SER A 410 -5.35 3.46 -17.01
C SER A 410 -3.86 3.30 -16.66
N VAL A 411 -3.14 4.41 -16.56
CA VAL A 411 -1.74 4.39 -16.11
C VAL A 411 -1.64 3.87 -14.67
N ALA A 412 -2.66 4.08 -13.84
CA ALA A 412 -2.72 3.46 -12.52
C ALA A 412 -2.75 1.92 -12.58
N ALA A 413 -3.56 1.33 -13.47
CA ALA A 413 -3.58 -0.12 -13.67
C ALA A 413 -2.25 -0.64 -14.23
N TYR A 414 -1.64 0.09 -15.17
CA TYR A 414 -0.29 -0.18 -15.66
C TYR A 414 0.74 -0.31 -14.55
N VAL A 415 0.78 0.71 -13.69
CA VAL A 415 1.72 0.81 -12.59
C VAL A 415 1.62 -0.41 -11.69
N MET A 416 0.40 -0.78 -11.33
CA MET A 416 0.16 -1.92 -10.45
C MET A 416 0.63 -3.23 -11.06
N ASN A 417 0.48 -3.43 -12.37
CA ASN A 417 0.88 -4.66 -13.04
C ASN A 417 2.37 -4.74 -13.37
N VAL A 418 2.95 -3.72 -14.00
CA VAL A 418 4.39 -3.73 -14.33
C VAL A 418 5.23 -3.85 -13.08
N SER A 419 4.78 -3.21 -12.00
CA SER A 419 5.45 -3.36 -10.72
C SER A 419 5.60 -4.83 -10.30
N ARG A 420 4.58 -5.68 -10.49
CA ARG A 420 4.67 -7.11 -10.16
C ARG A 420 5.79 -7.81 -10.91
N SER A 421 5.94 -7.51 -12.20
CA SER A 421 7.01 -8.04 -13.05
C SER A 421 8.39 -7.56 -12.61
N LEU A 422 8.52 -6.33 -12.13
CA LEU A 422 9.80 -5.77 -11.66
C LEU A 422 10.43 -6.56 -10.50
N TRP A 423 9.65 -7.10 -9.57
CA TRP A 423 10.17 -7.98 -8.49
C TRP A 423 10.37 -9.43 -8.93
N GLY A 424 9.91 -9.76 -10.13
CA GLY A 424 9.77 -11.12 -10.60
C GLY A 424 8.50 -11.77 -10.07
N LEU A 425 8.01 -12.68 -10.88
CA LEU A 425 6.85 -13.47 -10.54
C LEU A 425 7.26 -14.66 -9.68
N HIS A 426 6.40 -15.00 -8.74
CA HIS A 426 6.55 -16.16 -7.89
C HIS A 426 5.25 -16.96 -7.91
N THR A 427 5.37 -18.26 -7.70
CA THR A 427 4.24 -19.17 -7.52
C THR A 427 4.40 -19.92 -6.21
N ILE A 428 3.32 -20.48 -5.68
CA ILE A 428 3.40 -21.26 -4.45
C ILE A 428 4.06 -22.61 -4.78
N VAL A 429 4.98 -23.05 -3.92
CA VAL A 429 5.49 -24.42 -3.94
C VAL A 429 4.61 -25.21 -3.00
N ASP A 430 3.95 -26.23 -3.53
CA ASP A 430 3.42 -27.29 -2.71
C ASP A 430 4.08 -28.60 -3.11
N ASP A 431 4.40 -29.40 -2.10
CA ASP A 431 5.03 -30.71 -2.25
C ASP A 431 3.94 -31.79 -2.52
N GLU A 432 2.66 -31.43 -2.42
CA GLU A 432 1.52 -32.30 -2.75
C GLU A 432 1.40 -32.50 -4.27
N ALA A 433 1.88 -33.66 -4.73
CA ALA A 433 1.82 -34.07 -6.13
C ALA A 433 0.37 -34.13 -6.63
N GLY A 434 0.10 -33.45 -7.76
CA GLY A 434 -1.14 -33.66 -8.55
C GLY A 434 -2.16 -32.52 -8.53
N SER A 435 -1.91 -31.41 -7.85
CA SER A 435 -2.79 -30.23 -7.92
C SER A 435 -2.00 -28.93 -7.98
N GLY A 436 -2.57 -27.94 -8.65
CA GLY A 436 -1.86 -26.70 -8.88
C GLY A 436 -1.77 -25.80 -7.64
N PRO A 437 -0.83 -24.83 -7.65
CA PRO A 437 -0.57 -23.95 -6.51
C PRO A 437 -1.79 -23.18 -5.99
N ALA A 438 -2.72 -22.78 -6.88
CA ALA A 438 -3.88 -22.00 -6.50
C ALA A 438 -4.93 -22.87 -5.78
N CYS A 439 -5.21 -24.07 -6.32
CA CYS A 439 -6.05 -25.07 -5.68
C CYS A 439 -5.56 -25.40 -4.26
N ASN A 440 -4.26 -25.66 -4.11
CA ASN A 440 -3.70 -26.03 -2.82
C ASN A 440 -3.81 -24.91 -1.78
N LEU A 441 -3.61 -23.66 -2.19
CA LEU A 441 -3.86 -22.53 -1.28
C LEU A 441 -5.33 -22.48 -0.85
N ALA A 442 -6.28 -22.67 -1.78
CA ALA A 442 -7.70 -22.71 -1.43
C ALA A 442 -8.02 -23.86 -0.46
N ARG A 443 -7.44 -25.06 -0.66
CA ARG A 443 -7.56 -26.20 0.27
C ARG A 443 -7.02 -25.87 1.65
N LYS A 444 -5.81 -25.31 1.73
CA LYS A 444 -5.21 -24.88 3.00
C LYS A 444 -6.07 -23.84 3.71
N LEU A 445 -6.69 -22.91 2.99
CA LEU A 445 -7.61 -21.93 3.57
C LEU A 445 -8.93 -22.55 4.06
N VAL A 446 -9.52 -23.48 3.30
CA VAL A 446 -10.74 -24.20 3.73
C VAL A 446 -10.44 -25.08 4.95
N GLN A 447 -9.29 -25.77 4.96
CA GLN A 447 -8.88 -26.56 6.11
C GLN A 447 -8.67 -25.66 7.34
N ALA A 448 -7.93 -24.56 7.18
CA ALA A 448 -7.74 -23.59 8.26
C ALA A 448 -9.07 -23.01 8.78
N LEU A 449 -10.05 -22.79 7.90
CA LEU A 449 -11.40 -22.37 8.31
C LEU A 449 -12.11 -23.44 9.14
N ARG A 450 -12.06 -24.71 8.71
CA ARG A 450 -12.67 -25.86 9.41
C ARG A 450 -12.01 -26.11 10.76
N ASP A 451 -10.69 -26.02 10.84
CA ASP A 451 -9.93 -26.15 12.10
C ASP A 451 -10.33 -25.08 13.14
N LEU A 452 -10.82 -23.93 12.68
CA LEU A 452 -11.31 -22.83 13.52
C LEU A 452 -12.83 -22.96 13.83
N GLY A 453 -13.47 -24.05 13.42
CA GLY A 453 -14.91 -24.30 13.61
C GLY A 453 -15.82 -23.54 12.64
N GLY A 454 -15.27 -23.01 11.55
CA GLY A 454 -16.05 -22.54 10.41
C GLY A 454 -16.42 -23.67 9.46
N GLU A 455 -17.30 -23.39 8.50
CA GLU A 455 -17.73 -24.37 7.49
C GLU A 455 -17.66 -23.75 6.09
N ALA A 456 -17.45 -24.60 5.08
CA ALA A 456 -17.48 -24.22 3.68
C ALA A 456 -18.27 -25.26 2.88
N ILE A 457 -19.28 -24.81 2.14
CA ILE A 457 -20.22 -25.67 1.41
C ILE A 457 -20.45 -25.20 -0.02
N THR A 458 -20.87 -26.13 -0.87
CA THR A 458 -21.37 -25.86 -2.23
C THR A 458 -22.89 -26.06 -2.29
N LEU A 459 -23.60 -25.21 -3.05
CA LEU A 459 -25.06 -25.29 -3.20
C LEU A 459 -25.49 -26.21 -4.33
N SER A 460 -24.62 -26.53 -5.28
CA SER A 460 -24.92 -27.34 -6.46
C SER A 460 -24.14 -28.65 -6.44
N GLN A 461 -24.71 -29.73 -6.98
CA GLN A 461 -23.98 -30.97 -7.21
C GLN A 461 -23.19 -30.90 -8.52
N PRO A 462 -22.09 -31.65 -8.69
CA PRO A 462 -21.26 -31.60 -9.90
C PRO A 462 -22.02 -32.05 -11.14
N GLU A 463 -22.93 -33.02 -10.98
CA GLU A 463 -23.60 -33.72 -12.08
C GLU A 463 -24.84 -32.98 -12.62
N LYS A 464 -25.29 -31.91 -11.96
CA LYS A 464 -26.54 -31.22 -12.33
C LYS A 464 -26.32 -29.71 -12.47
N PRO A 465 -26.57 -29.12 -13.65
CA PRO A 465 -26.35 -27.70 -13.87
C PRO A 465 -27.19 -26.86 -12.90
N ALA A 466 -26.57 -25.81 -12.37
CA ALA A 466 -27.07 -24.95 -11.32
C ALA A 466 -28.30 -24.12 -11.76
N THR A 467 -29.48 -24.73 -11.78
CA THR A 467 -30.77 -24.04 -11.91
C THR A 467 -31.42 -23.81 -10.54
N ARG A 468 -30.61 -23.56 -9.51
CA ARG A 468 -31.13 -23.30 -8.15
C ARG A 468 -31.31 -21.81 -7.91
N ALA A 469 -32.55 -21.42 -7.64
CA ALA A 469 -32.88 -20.10 -7.14
C ALA A 469 -32.50 -20.03 -5.66
N TRP A 470 -31.44 -19.28 -5.37
CA TRP A 470 -31.15 -18.79 -4.04
C TRP A 470 -31.20 -17.26 -4.09
N ASP A 471 -31.59 -16.65 -2.98
CA ASP A 471 -31.77 -15.21 -2.80
C ASP A 471 -31.30 -14.79 -1.40
N PHE A 472 -31.00 -13.51 -1.23
CA PHE A 472 -30.70 -12.97 0.10
C PHE A 472 -31.98 -12.91 0.96
N LEU A 473 -31.89 -13.47 2.16
CA LEU A 473 -32.96 -13.37 3.15
C LEU A 473 -32.92 -11.96 3.77
N THR A 474 -34.01 -11.22 3.65
CA THR A 474 -34.14 -9.87 4.20
C THR A 474 -35.13 -9.86 5.35
N LEU A 475 -34.80 -9.10 6.39
CA LEU A 475 -35.74 -8.77 7.45
C LEU A 475 -36.19 -7.33 7.20
N SER A 476 -37.47 -7.16 6.89
CA SER A 476 -38.10 -5.85 6.79
C SER A 476 -38.55 -5.44 8.20
N SER A 477 -37.88 -4.45 8.79
CA SER A 477 -38.45 -3.70 9.92
C SER A 477 -38.86 -2.32 9.39
N GLU A 478 -39.83 -1.66 10.05
CA GLU A 478 -40.49 -0.41 9.61
C GLU A 478 -39.55 0.74 9.17
N GLN A 479 -38.24 0.65 9.41
CA GLN A 479 -37.27 1.66 8.98
C GLN A 479 -35.99 1.11 8.30
N ARG A 480 -35.75 -0.20 8.22
CA ARG A 480 -34.51 -0.76 7.65
C ARG A 480 -34.70 -2.16 7.05
N HIS A 481 -34.31 -2.32 5.78
CA HIS A 481 -34.05 -3.63 5.19
C HIS A 481 -32.67 -4.10 5.62
N LYS A 482 -32.60 -5.19 6.40
CA LYS A 482 -31.33 -5.83 6.76
C LYS A 482 -31.24 -7.20 6.07
N ILE A 483 -30.13 -7.47 5.39
CA ILE A 483 -29.82 -8.83 4.95
C ILE A 483 -29.45 -9.65 6.20
N VAL A 484 -30.23 -10.69 6.46
CA VAL A 484 -30.12 -11.55 7.64
C VAL A 484 -29.72 -12.98 7.31
N GLY A 485 -29.47 -13.27 6.03
CA GLY A 485 -29.02 -14.59 5.61
C GLY A 485 -29.28 -14.88 4.15
N LEU A 486 -29.51 -16.16 3.86
CA LEU A 486 -29.75 -16.70 2.53
C LEU A 486 -30.95 -17.65 2.59
N SER A 487 -31.70 -17.71 1.51
CA SER A 487 -32.71 -18.74 1.32
C SER A 487 -32.69 -19.23 -0.12
N GLY A 488 -33.13 -20.46 -0.34
CA GLY A 488 -33.24 -20.98 -1.70
C GLY A 488 -33.92 -22.32 -1.74
N THR A 489 -33.92 -22.93 -2.92
CA THR A 489 -34.42 -24.30 -3.14
C THR A 489 -33.26 -25.24 -3.44
N MET A 490 -33.20 -26.35 -2.70
CA MET A 490 -32.35 -27.50 -2.96
C MET A 490 -32.96 -28.39 -4.05
N GLU A 491 -32.24 -29.42 -4.46
CA GLU A 491 -32.82 -30.49 -5.28
C GLU A 491 -34.03 -31.14 -4.60
N GLY A 492 -34.99 -31.54 -5.43
CA GLY A 492 -36.25 -32.10 -4.95
C GLY A 492 -37.20 -31.05 -4.35
N GLY A 493 -36.97 -29.76 -4.63
CA GLY A 493 -37.88 -28.66 -4.26
C GLY A 493 -37.86 -28.29 -2.77
N ARG A 494 -36.99 -28.92 -1.95
CA ARG A 494 -36.87 -28.60 -0.53
C ARG A 494 -36.25 -27.22 -0.35
N LYS A 495 -36.89 -26.36 0.42
CA LYS A 495 -36.37 -25.02 0.72
C LYS A 495 -35.29 -25.08 1.80
N PHE A 496 -34.31 -24.18 1.74
CA PHE A 496 -33.37 -23.93 2.82
C PHE A 496 -33.39 -22.46 3.25
N SER A 497 -33.07 -22.19 4.52
CA SER A 497 -32.93 -20.83 5.05
C SER A 497 -31.79 -20.76 6.05
N LEU A 498 -30.65 -20.20 5.61
CA LEU A 498 -29.47 -20.00 6.46
C LEU A 498 -29.52 -18.59 7.03
N LYS A 499 -29.49 -18.46 8.36
CA LYS A 499 -29.55 -17.16 9.04
C LYS A 499 -28.17 -16.80 9.61
N CYS A 500 -27.83 -15.51 9.54
CA CYS A 500 -26.67 -14.94 10.22
C CYS A 500 -27.08 -13.85 11.20
N SER A 501 -26.36 -13.73 12.31
CA SER A 501 -26.62 -12.72 13.35
C SER A 501 -26.07 -11.34 12.96
N ARG A 502 -24.99 -11.29 12.15
CA ARG A 502 -24.30 -10.03 11.81
C ARG A 502 -24.48 -9.62 10.36
N GLU A 503 -23.69 -10.22 9.46
CA GLU A 503 -23.46 -9.72 8.10
C GLU A 503 -23.34 -10.88 7.11
N VAL A 504 -23.87 -10.66 5.91
CA VAL A 504 -23.57 -11.47 4.73
C VAL A 504 -22.54 -10.72 3.89
N ILE A 505 -21.42 -11.36 3.60
CA ILE A 505 -20.32 -10.80 2.80
C ILE A 505 -20.36 -11.49 1.45
N SER A 506 -20.45 -10.75 0.35
CA SER A 506 -20.44 -11.35 -0.99
C SER A 506 -19.12 -11.08 -1.70
N ALA A 507 -18.45 -12.17 -2.08
CA ALA A 507 -17.31 -12.19 -2.97
C ALA A 507 -17.69 -12.67 -4.38
N LEU A 508 -18.99 -12.83 -4.66
CA LEU A 508 -19.49 -13.03 -6.01
C LEU A 508 -19.31 -11.76 -6.84
N GLY A 509 -19.39 -11.89 -8.17
CA GLY A 509 -19.42 -10.72 -9.05
C GLY A 509 -20.51 -9.73 -8.61
N LEU A 510 -20.21 -8.42 -8.65
CA LEU A 510 -21.13 -7.39 -8.16
C LEU A 510 -22.50 -7.48 -8.84
N ALA A 511 -22.52 -7.66 -10.16
CA ALA A 511 -23.76 -7.80 -10.93
C ALA A 511 -24.57 -9.03 -10.47
N GLU A 512 -23.92 -10.17 -10.21
CA GLU A 512 -24.62 -11.36 -9.72
C GLU A 512 -25.14 -11.14 -8.30
N SER A 513 -24.34 -10.54 -7.42
CA SER A 513 -24.79 -10.20 -6.07
C SER A 513 -26.04 -9.31 -6.11
N LEU A 514 -26.04 -8.28 -6.96
CA LEU A 514 -27.15 -7.33 -7.08
C LEU A 514 -28.42 -7.93 -7.67
N ARG A 515 -28.30 -8.89 -8.60
CA ARG A 515 -29.46 -9.60 -9.16
C ARG A 515 -30.21 -10.43 -8.12
N ARG A 516 -29.53 -10.84 -7.04
CA ARG A 516 -30.05 -11.72 -5.98
C ARG A 516 -30.53 -10.97 -4.75
N VAL A 517 -30.26 -9.66 -4.68
CA VAL A 517 -30.79 -8.79 -3.63
C VAL A 517 -32.27 -8.53 -3.96
N PRO A 518 -33.20 -8.80 -3.03
CA PRO A 518 -34.62 -8.53 -3.24
C PRO A 518 -34.85 -7.09 -3.68
N LYS A 519 -35.81 -6.87 -4.59
CA LYS A 519 -36.05 -5.56 -5.22
C LYS A 519 -36.40 -4.47 -4.21
N GLU A 520 -36.88 -4.86 -3.04
CA GLU A 520 -37.26 -4.00 -1.92
C GLU A 520 -36.04 -3.44 -1.16
N VAL A 521 -34.86 -4.04 -1.32
CA VAL A 521 -33.63 -3.55 -0.69
C VAL A 521 -32.95 -2.55 -1.61
N ASP A 522 -32.83 -1.31 -1.17
CA ASP A 522 -32.16 -0.30 -1.96
C ASP A 522 -30.63 -0.48 -1.96
N VAL A 523 -30.04 -0.25 -3.13
CA VAL A 523 -28.61 -0.41 -3.40
C VAL A 523 -27.99 0.99 -3.45
N PRO A 524 -26.83 1.24 -2.78
CA PRO A 524 -26.25 2.57 -2.71
C PRO A 524 -26.09 3.24 -4.07
N SER A 525 -26.27 4.56 -4.07
CA SER A 525 -26.05 5.49 -5.20
C SER A 525 -24.65 5.43 -5.83
N PHE A 526 -23.69 4.73 -5.20
CA PHE A 526 -22.41 4.39 -5.81
C PHE A 526 -22.62 3.57 -7.09
N CYS A 527 -23.52 2.58 -7.10
CA CYS A 527 -23.79 1.76 -8.28
C CYS A 527 -24.48 2.54 -9.42
N SER A 528 -25.32 3.53 -9.08
CA SER A 528 -25.98 4.39 -10.07
C SER A 528 -25.02 5.41 -10.69
N ARG A 529 -23.98 5.86 -9.96
CA ARG A 529 -22.96 6.80 -10.48
C ARG A 529 -22.03 6.20 -11.53
N PHE A 530 -21.76 4.90 -11.47
CA PHE A 530 -20.91 4.21 -12.46
C PHE A 530 -21.71 3.60 -13.63
N GLY A 531 -22.99 3.95 -13.79
CA GLY A 531 -23.82 3.46 -14.90
C GLY A 531 -24.06 1.95 -14.91
N LEU A 532 -23.72 1.23 -13.84
CA LEU A 532 -23.85 -0.23 -13.72
C LEU A 532 -25.31 -0.68 -13.53
N LEU A 533 -26.20 0.24 -13.14
CA LEU A 533 -27.64 0.05 -13.09
C LEU A 533 -28.31 1.31 -13.65
N ARG A 534 -28.91 1.20 -14.84
CA ARG A 534 -29.52 2.33 -15.58
C ARG A 534 -30.92 2.74 -15.08
N GLU A 535 -31.43 2.15 -14.01
CA GLU A 535 -32.77 2.45 -13.48
C GLU A 535 -32.70 3.17 -12.14
N GLN A 536 -33.31 4.37 -12.08
CA GLN A 536 -33.45 5.17 -10.86
C GLN A 536 -34.26 4.38 -9.81
N ARG A 537 -33.73 4.22 -8.59
CA ARG A 537 -34.40 3.54 -7.48
C ARG A 537 -34.33 4.36 -6.17
N PRO A 538 -35.35 4.26 -5.29
CA PRO A 538 -35.48 5.04 -4.06
C PRO A 538 -34.75 4.42 -2.85
N ARG A 539 -34.42 5.28 -1.87
CA ARG A 539 -33.24 5.28 -0.98
C ARG A 539 -33.26 4.37 0.28
N ALA A 540 -32.24 3.50 0.46
CA ALA A 540 -31.73 2.83 1.66
C ALA A 540 -30.32 2.21 1.39
N ARG A 541 -29.59 1.78 2.44
CA ARG A 541 -28.10 1.68 2.41
C ARG A 541 -27.59 0.23 2.56
N VAL A 542 -27.06 -0.38 1.49
CA VAL A 542 -26.24 -1.62 1.53
C VAL A 542 -24.76 -1.27 1.68
N VAL A 543 -24.01 -1.91 2.58
CA VAL A 543 -22.56 -1.65 2.71
C VAL A 543 -21.80 -2.73 1.93
N PHE A 544 -21.30 -2.37 0.75
CA PHE A 544 -20.27 -3.15 0.07
C PHE A 544 -18.90 -2.75 0.66
N LYS A 545 -18.18 -3.70 1.24
CA LYS A 545 -16.75 -3.55 1.52
C LYS A 545 -16.01 -4.23 0.37
N LEU A 546 -15.46 -3.43 -0.53
CA LEU A 546 -14.51 -3.87 -1.57
C LEU A 546 -13.13 -4.06 -0.96
#